data_AF-A0A519S1R0-F1
#
_entry.id   AF-A0A519S1R0-F1
#
_cell.length_a   1.000
_cell.length_b   1.000
_cell.length_c   1.000
_cell.angle_alpha   90.00
_cell.angle_beta   90.00
_cell.angle_gamma   90.00
#
_symmetry.space_group_name_H-M   'P 1'
#
loop_
_entity.id
_entity.type
_entity.pdbx_description
1 polymer ?
#
loop_
_entity_poly.entity_id
_entity_poly.type
_entity_poly.pdbx_seq_one_letter_code
_entity_poly.pdbx_strand_id
1 'polypeptide(L)' 'VSVGLGFGDRFNGNFNVSTSYAGFKYGSNVTSNLVSKDDENKKYSGKIGSGGSANVSVKTEYGSVTFK' A
#
# COMPACT_ATOMS: atom_id res chain seq x y z
N VAL A 1 -3.72 15.08 -5.77
CA VAL A 1 -3.37 13.98 -6.71
C VAL A 1 -3.68 12.65 -6.03
N SER A 2 -4.28 11.70 -6.73
CA SER A 2 -4.63 10.39 -6.16
C SER A 2 -4.12 9.26 -7.05
N VAL A 3 -3.50 8.25 -6.45
CA VAL A 3 -3.00 7.06 -7.15
C VAL A 3 -3.87 5.86 -6.75
N GLY A 4 -4.56 5.29 -7.73
CA GLY A 4 -5.30 4.04 -7.58
C GLY A 4 -4.55 2.92 -8.29
N LEU A 5 -4.18 1.87 -7.57
CA LEU A 5 -3.58 0.66 -8.12
C LEU A 5 -4.58 -0.48 -7.99
N GLY A 6 -5.00 -1.04 -9.13
CA GLY A 6 -5.87 -2.21 -9.19
C GLY A 6 -5.03 -3.47 -9.39
N PHE A 7 -5.25 -4.48 -8.56
CA PHE A 7 -4.60 -5.78 -8.73
C PHE A 7 -5.59 -6.79 -9.31
N GLY A 8 -5.13 -7.62 -10.26
CA GLY A 8 -5.97 -8.70 -10.79
C GLY A 8 -6.28 -9.72 -9.69
N ASP A 9 -7.41 -10.43 -9.81
CA ASP A 9 -7.92 -11.33 -8.77
C ASP A 9 -6.94 -12.44 -8.32
N ARG A 10 -6.03 -12.83 -9.22
CA ARG A 10 -5.01 -13.87 -8.98
C ARG A 10 -3.64 -13.30 -8.64
N PHE A 11 -3.51 -11.98 -8.51
CA PHE A 11 -2.25 -11.36 -8.14
C PHE A 11 -1.95 -11.63 -6.68
N ASN A 12 -0.76 -12.15 -6.43
CA ASN A 12 -0.28 -12.48 -5.10
C ASN A 12 1.10 -11.86 -4.93
N GLY A 13 1.23 -10.95 -3.96
CA GLY A 13 2.46 -10.19 -3.76
C GLY A 13 2.51 -9.52 -2.41
N ASN A 14 3.67 -9.00 -2.08
CA ASN A 14 3.86 -8.15 -0.91
C ASN A 14 3.94 -6.69 -1.36
N PHE A 15 3.69 -5.76 -0.45
CA PHE A 15 3.83 -4.36 -0.75
C PHE A 15 4.43 -3.58 0.42
N ASN A 16 5.03 -2.44 0.07
CA ASN A 16 5.52 -1.43 0.99
C ASN A 16 5.07 -0.06 0.46
N VAL A 17 4.30 0.67 1.26
CA VAL A 17 3.80 2.01 0.93
C VAL A 17 4.39 2.99 1.94
N SER A 18 5.11 3.99 1.47
CA SER A 18 5.56 5.14 2.27
C SER A 18 4.76 6.36 1.81
N THR A 19 4.02 6.96 2.73
CA THR A 19 3.16 8.12 2.46
C THR A 19 3.42 9.22 3.48
N SER A 20 3.85 10.39 3.00
CA SER A 20 3.91 11.61 3.82
C SER A 20 2.60 12.39 3.68
N TYR A 21 2.07 12.93 4.79
CA TYR A 21 0.86 13.77 4.86
C TYR A 21 -0.44 13.24 4.22
N ALA A 22 -0.45 12.03 3.67
CA ALA A 22 -1.58 11.42 2.99
C ALA A 22 -1.91 10.02 3.55
N GLY A 23 -3.16 9.61 3.37
CA GLY A 23 -3.66 8.31 3.84
C GLY A 23 -3.49 7.21 2.80
N PHE A 24 -3.22 6.00 3.29
CA PHE A 24 -3.28 4.76 2.51
C PHE A 24 -4.61 4.04 2.77
N LYS A 25 -5.31 3.66 1.71
CA LYS A 25 -6.52 2.82 1.76
C LYS A 25 -6.31 1.55 0.94
N TYR A 26 -6.98 0.48 1.33
CA TYR A 26 -6.85 -0.81 0.67
C TYR A 26 -8.18 -1.59 0.70
N GLY A 27 -8.39 -2.41 -0.33
CA GLY A 27 -9.60 -3.25 -0.49
C GLY A 27 -9.52 -4.61 0.22
N SER A 28 -10.57 -5.42 0.06
CA SER A 28 -10.75 -6.70 0.79
C SER A 28 -9.69 -7.77 0.50
N ASN A 29 -8.94 -7.66 -0.60
CA ASN A 29 -7.88 -8.61 -0.96
C ASN A 29 -6.48 -8.13 -0.55
N VAL A 30 -6.40 -7.12 0.32
CA VAL A 30 -5.14 -6.54 0.76
C VAL A 30 -5.14 -6.50 2.27
N THR A 31 -4.09 -7.06 2.87
CA THR A 31 -3.83 -6.95 4.30
C THR A 31 -2.71 -5.95 4.50
N SER A 32 -2.97 -4.88 5.23
CA SER A 32 -1.96 -3.86 5.54
C SER A 32 -1.69 -3.77 7.03
N ASN A 33 -0.41 -3.63 7.36
CA ASN A 33 0.07 -3.32 8.69
C ASN A 33 0.85 -2.00 8.65
N LEU A 34 0.61 -1.13 9.63
CA LEU A 34 1.43 0.06 9.84
C LEU A 34 2.77 -0.40 10.44
N VAL A 35 3.86 -0.20 9.71
CA VAL A 35 5.20 -0.62 10.14
C VAL A 35 5.91 0.48 10.89
N SER A 36 5.64 1.74 10.52
CA SER A 36 6.27 2.91 11.12
C SER A 36 5.38 4.12 10.88
N LYS A 37 5.32 4.99 11.88
CA LYS A 37 4.61 6.27 11.84
C LYS A 37 5.49 7.30 12.53
N ASP A 38 6.06 8.16 11.71
CA ASP A 38 6.61 9.45 12.13
C ASP A 38 5.51 10.51 11.99
N ASP A 39 5.69 11.68 12.61
CA ASP A 39 4.67 12.75 12.68
C ASP A 39 4.06 13.07 11.30
N GLU A 40 4.89 13.04 10.27
CA GLU A 40 4.53 13.44 8.91
C GLU A 40 4.52 12.26 7.94
N ASN A 41 5.25 11.17 8.25
CA ASN A 41 5.48 10.07 7.33
C ASN A 41 4.97 8.74 7.89
N LYS A 42 4.14 8.04 7.13
CA LYS A 42 3.57 6.75 7.51
C LYS A 42 4.02 5.68 6.52
N LYS A 43 4.54 4.59 7.07
CA LYS A 43 4.97 3.42 6.31
C LYS A 43 4.03 2.26 6.61
N TYR A 44 3.49 1.70 5.56
CA TYR A 44 2.63 0.54 5.57
C TYR A 44 3.33 -0.60 4.83
N SER A 45 3.20 -1.81 5.35
CA SER A 45 3.67 -3.02 4.67
C SER A 45 2.59 -4.08 4.79
N GLY A 46 2.51 -4.95 3.82
CA GLY A 46 1.44 -5.90 3.77
C GLY A 46 1.51 -6.86 2.62
N LYS A 47 0.41 -7.58 2.43
CA LYS A 47 0.24 -8.61 1.41
C LYS A 47 -1.00 -8.31 0.59
N ILE A 48 -0.90 -8.55 -0.70
CA ILE A 48 -2.02 -8.58 -1.66
C ILE A 48 -2.28 -10.06 -1.95
N GLY A 49 -3.53 -10.50 -1.84
CA GLY A 49 -3.85 -11.92 -1.92
C GLY A 49 -3.31 -12.69 -0.73
N SER A 50 -2.83 -13.91 -1.01
CA SER A 50 -2.12 -14.74 -0.04
C SER A 50 -0.67 -14.30 0.20
N GLY A 51 -0.21 -13.21 -0.42
CA GLY A 51 1.20 -12.85 -0.52
C GLY A 51 1.93 -13.74 -1.54
N GLY A 52 3.13 -13.32 -1.94
CA GLY A 52 3.87 -14.01 -3.00
C GLY A 52 5.29 -13.47 -3.21
N SER A 53 5.91 -13.85 -4.32
CA SER A 53 7.27 -13.40 -4.66
C SER A 53 7.31 -11.97 -5.22
N ALA A 54 6.19 -11.47 -5.76
CA ALA A 54 6.09 -10.10 -6.26
C ALA A 54 6.19 -9.08 -5.11
N ASN A 55 6.85 -7.95 -5.35
CA ASN A 55 7.00 -6.87 -4.37
C ASN A 55 6.63 -5.53 -5.01
N VAL A 56 5.70 -4.80 -4.39
CA VAL A 56 5.22 -3.49 -4.85
C VAL A 56 5.72 -2.42 -3.88
N SER A 57 6.48 -1.46 -4.37
CA SER A 57 6.96 -0.33 -3.55
C SER A 57 6.33 0.96 -4.04
N VAL A 58 5.66 1.69 -3.15
CA VAL A 58 4.99 2.96 -3.45
C VAL A 58 5.52 4.02 -2.50
N LYS A 59 5.95 5.16 -3.05
CA LYS A 59 6.39 6.32 -2.28
C LYS A 59 5.60 7.55 -2.74
N THR A 60 4.96 8.24 -1.81
CA THR A 60 4.21 9.47 -2.11
C THR A 60 4.34 10.46 -0.96
N GLU A 61 4.29 11.74 -1.28
CA GLU A 61 4.50 12.81 -0.30
C GLU A 61 3.27 13.72 -0.08
N TYR A 62 2.35 13.78 -1.04
CA TYR A 62 1.13 14.61 -0.98
C TYR A 62 -0.06 13.93 -1.70
N GLY A 63 0.09 12.65 -2.06
CA GLY A 63 -0.88 11.89 -2.84
C GLY A 63 -1.57 10.81 -2.02
N SER A 64 -2.89 10.70 -2.13
CA SER A 64 -3.60 9.56 -1.52
C SER A 64 -3.34 8.29 -2.34
N VAL A 65 -3.07 7.18 -1.66
CA VAL A 65 -2.86 5.86 -2.30
C VAL A 65 -4.04 4.97 -1.97
N THR A 66 -4.63 4.37 -2.99
CA THR A 66 -5.67 3.36 -2.83
C THR A 66 -5.30 2.10 -3.58
N PHE A 67 -5.24 0.97 -2.87
CA PHE A 67 -5.14 -0.35 -3.48
C PHE A 67 -6.54 -0.92 -3.64
N LYS A 68 -6.92 -1.30 -4.87
CA LYS A 68 -8.21 -1.89 -5.22
C LYS A 68 -8.04 -3.33 -5.67
#